data_AF-A0A1V5MA67-F1
#
_entry.id   AF-A0A1V5MA67-F1
#
_cell.length_a   1.000
_cell.length_b   1.000
_cell.length_c   1.000
_cell.angle_alpha   90.00
_cell.angle_beta   90.00
_cell.angle_gamma   90.00
#
_symmetry.space_group_name_H-M   'P 1'
#
loop_
_entity.id
_entity.type
_entity.pdbx_description
1 polymer ?
#
loop_
_entity_poly.entity_id
_entity_poly.type
_entity_poly.pdbx_seq_one_letter_code
_entity_poly.pdbx_strand_id
1 'polypeptide(L)'
;MNAEVFAFFGQVELNAFPESLIFTDILWAVFALVLVRQGLRNGVSALRTAGLLLLVAAFVKAILADLFDGYGLFLSGGDPLLFNLKFLGAAAMLVVAAHLASLYAEPGEGRTYFERPAVPCLWILFLVLLFVELNLQSRLLLQGIWDLERQRFALVLSLLWFLYGFGLLLAGIVKESLPLRFSALTLFGVTLLKVFFVDLNFIGKAYRTAALLAIGSLLLIGAYLYRRYRQRISERE
;
A
#
# COMPACT_ATOMS: atom_id res chain seq x y z
N MET A 1 38.92 -0.57 32.50
CA MET A 1 37.54 -0.04 32.57
C MET A 1 36.89 0.09 31.19
N ASN A 2 37.17 -0.82 30.24
CA ASN A 2 36.60 -0.78 28.88
C ASN A 2 36.22 -2.18 28.34
N ALA A 3 36.39 -3.27 29.09
CA ALA A 3 35.97 -4.59 28.61
C ALA A 3 34.48 -4.84 28.86
N GLU A 4 33.94 -4.35 29.99
CA GLU A 4 32.54 -4.56 30.38
C GLU A 4 31.55 -3.73 29.55
N VAL A 5 31.92 -2.53 29.11
CA VAL A 5 31.08 -1.71 28.22
C VAL A 5 30.96 -2.36 26.85
N PHE A 6 32.07 -2.85 26.28
CA PHE A 6 32.05 -3.58 25.02
C PHE A 6 31.40 -4.97 25.16
N ALA A 7 31.46 -5.62 26.32
CA ALA A 7 30.71 -6.87 26.58
C ALA A 7 29.20 -6.61 26.74
N PHE A 8 28.80 -5.48 27.33
CA PHE A 8 27.39 -5.07 27.41
C PHE A 8 26.82 -4.78 26.02
N PHE A 9 27.56 -4.09 25.15
CA PHE A 9 27.14 -3.87 23.75
C PHE A 9 27.32 -5.10 22.85
N GLY A 10 28.23 -6.02 23.18
CA GLY A 10 28.42 -7.29 22.49
C GLY A 10 27.36 -8.35 22.83
N GLN A 11 26.59 -8.17 23.91
CA GLN A 11 25.41 -9.00 24.21
C GLN A 11 24.10 -8.45 23.61
N VAL A 12 24.11 -7.25 23.04
CA VAL A 12 22.99 -6.68 22.26
C VAL A 12 23.05 -7.16 20.79
N GLU A 13 23.78 -8.25 20.55
CA GLU A 13 23.94 -8.83 19.22
C GLU A 13 22.74 -9.74 18.89
N LEU A 14 22.12 -9.44 17.74
CA LEU A 14 21.10 -10.19 16.98
C LEU A 14 19.63 -9.78 17.14
N ASN A 15 19.14 -9.39 18.33
CA ASN A 15 17.73 -8.99 18.49
C ASN A 15 17.46 -7.48 18.28
N ALA A 16 18.49 -6.62 18.33
CA ALA A 16 18.33 -5.16 18.21
C ALA A 16 18.33 -4.63 16.76
N PHE A 17 18.92 -5.39 15.82
CA PHE A 17 18.94 -5.02 14.40
C PHE A 17 17.56 -4.71 13.83
N PRO A 18 16.50 -5.47 14.12
CA PRO A 18 15.22 -5.30 13.44
C PRO A 18 14.36 -4.19 14.06
N GLU A 19 14.43 -3.97 15.37
CA GLU A 19 13.82 -2.80 16.01
C GLU A 19 14.44 -1.50 15.48
N SER A 20 15.77 -1.49 15.27
CA SER A 20 16.47 -0.33 14.72
C SER A 20 15.99 0.05 13.31
N LEU A 21 15.52 -0.92 12.52
CA LEU A 21 14.98 -0.67 11.18
C LEU A 21 13.67 0.13 11.25
N ILE A 22 12.78 -0.23 12.18
CA ILE A 22 11.49 0.45 12.41
C ILE A 22 11.73 1.89 12.88
N PHE A 23 12.62 2.10 13.84
CA PHE A 23 12.97 3.45 14.28
C PHE A 23 13.59 4.28 13.16
N THR A 24 14.42 3.67 12.31
CA THR A 24 15.01 4.35 11.16
C THR A 24 13.93 4.77 10.15
N ASP A 25 12.91 3.95 9.93
CA ASP A 25 11.78 4.26 9.03
C ASP A 25 10.97 5.46 9.53
N ILE A 26 10.66 5.49 10.84
CA ILE A 26 10.01 6.62 11.49
C ILE A 26 10.88 7.87 11.38
N LEU A 27 12.17 7.76 11.67
CA LEU A 27 13.11 8.87 11.59
C LEU A 27 13.17 9.44 10.17
N TRP A 28 13.32 8.60 9.15
CA TRP A 28 13.38 9.07 7.75
C TRP A 28 12.08 9.75 7.32
N ALA A 29 10.93 9.23 7.76
CA ALA A 29 9.64 9.87 7.51
C ALA A 29 9.56 11.26 8.17
N VAL A 30 9.97 11.37 9.44
CA VAL A 30 9.98 12.65 10.17
C VAL A 30 10.97 13.64 9.55
N PHE A 31 12.17 13.20 9.19
CA PHE A 31 13.16 14.04 8.52
C PHE A 31 12.67 14.53 7.17
N ALA A 32 12.03 13.67 6.37
CA ALA A 32 11.42 14.06 5.11
C ALA A 32 10.38 15.18 5.31
N LEU A 33 9.51 15.04 6.32
CA LEU A 33 8.53 16.06 6.68
C LEU A 33 9.19 17.39 7.07
N VAL A 34 10.22 17.35 7.93
CA VAL A 34 10.94 18.53 8.41
C VAL A 34 11.61 19.27 7.25
N LEU A 35 12.30 18.54 6.36
CA LEU A 35 12.98 19.11 5.20
C LEU A 35 11.99 19.80 4.25
N VAL A 36 10.87 19.16 3.93
CA VAL A 36 9.85 19.76 3.07
C VAL A 36 9.22 20.98 3.74
N ARG A 37 8.86 20.89 5.02
CA ARG A 37 8.23 22.01 5.75
C ARG A 37 9.17 23.20 5.88
N GLN A 38 10.45 22.96 6.15
CA GLN A 38 11.46 24.01 6.21
C GLN A 38 11.76 24.59 4.81
N GLY A 39 11.76 23.77 3.77
CA GLY A 39 11.92 24.21 2.38
C GLY A 39 10.73 25.03 1.85
N LEU A 40 9.52 24.77 2.37
CA LEU A 40 8.35 25.61 2.11
C LEU A 40 8.46 26.95 2.85
N ARG A 41 8.86 26.94 4.14
CA ARG A 41 9.03 28.17 4.94
C ARG A 41 10.10 29.12 4.40
N ASN A 42 11.22 28.56 3.93
CA ASN A 42 12.36 29.35 3.46
C ASN A 42 12.34 29.60 1.94
N GLY A 43 11.34 29.09 1.21
CA GLY A 43 11.28 29.17 -0.26
C GLY A 43 12.32 28.32 -1.00
N VAL A 44 13.13 27.52 -0.31
CA VAL A 44 14.24 26.74 -0.90
C VAL A 44 13.73 25.44 -1.54
N SER A 45 13.78 25.35 -2.88
CA SER A 45 13.36 24.16 -3.65
C SER A 45 14.26 22.94 -3.44
N ALA A 46 15.56 23.14 -3.18
CA ALA A 46 16.51 22.07 -2.90
C ALA A 46 16.12 21.27 -1.64
N LEU A 47 15.66 21.96 -0.59
CA LEU A 47 15.21 21.30 0.66
C LEU A 47 13.94 20.48 0.45
N ARG A 48 13.01 20.99 -0.37
CA ARG A 48 11.76 20.30 -0.70
C ARG A 48 12.01 19.05 -1.52
N THR A 49 12.83 19.17 -2.57
CA THR A 49 13.22 18.02 -3.40
C THR A 49 13.99 16.98 -2.59
N ALA A 50 14.92 17.39 -1.73
CA ALA A 50 15.63 16.49 -0.82
C ALA A 50 14.67 15.73 0.12
N GLY A 51 13.70 16.43 0.72
CA GLY A 51 12.71 15.79 1.59
C GLY A 51 11.79 14.82 0.85
N LEU A 52 11.35 15.15 -0.37
CA LEU A 52 10.56 14.24 -1.21
C LEU A 52 11.38 13.01 -1.64
N LEU A 53 12.64 13.20 -2.04
CA LEU A 53 13.54 12.09 -2.37
C LEU A 53 13.81 11.19 -1.16
N LEU A 54 13.95 11.77 0.03
CA LEU A 54 14.13 11.02 1.26
C LEU A 54 12.89 10.16 1.58
N LEU A 55 11.68 10.69 1.36
CA LEU A 55 10.45 9.90 1.54
C LEU A 55 10.39 8.72 0.56
N VAL A 56 10.76 8.94 -0.70
CA VAL A 56 10.84 7.86 -1.71
C VAL A 56 11.92 6.84 -1.32
N ALA A 57 13.07 7.29 -0.82
CA ALA A 57 14.13 6.41 -0.35
C ALA A 57 13.68 5.58 0.87
N ALA A 58 12.93 6.18 1.80
CA ALA A 58 12.35 5.48 2.95
C ALA A 58 11.38 4.38 2.49
N PHE A 59 10.53 4.69 1.52
CA PHE A 59 9.61 3.72 0.94
C PHE A 59 10.33 2.56 0.24
N VAL A 60 11.33 2.86 -0.59
CA VAL A 60 12.14 1.84 -1.26
C VAL A 60 12.85 0.98 -0.22
N LYS A 61 13.46 1.59 0.80
CA LYS A 61 14.09 0.87 1.91
C LYS A 61 13.10 -0.07 2.60
N ALA A 62 11.87 0.38 2.91
CA ALA A 62 10.85 -0.45 3.54
C ALA A 62 10.49 -1.68 2.68
N ILE A 63 10.30 -1.48 1.37
CA ILE A 63 10.05 -2.59 0.43
C ILE A 63 11.24 -3.55 0.35
N LEU A 64 12.46 -3.02 0.28
CA LEU A 64 13.66 -3.84 0.22
C LEU A 64 13.87 -4.61 1.51
N ALA A 65 13.60 -4.01 2.67
CA ALA A 65 13.62 -4.70 3.95
C ALA A 65 12.64 -5.87 3.92
N ASP A 66 11.40 -5.66 3.48
CA ASP A 66 10.41 -6.74 3.33
C ASP A 66 10.82 -7.84 2.33
N LEU A 67 11.49 -7.46 1.24
CA LEU A 67 11.92 -8.38 0.19
C LEU A 67 13.12 -9.24 0.60
N PHE A 68 14.13 -8.61 1.21
CA PHE A 68 15.38 -9.25 1.57
C PHE A 68 15.32 -9.97 2.90
N ASP A 69 14.53 -9.49 3.87
CA ASP A 69 14.50 -10.17 5.16
C ASP A 69 13.82 -11.53 5.08
N GLY A 70 12.92 -11.84 4.14
CA GLY A 70 12.40 -13.21 3.97
C GLY A 70 11.79 -13.90 5.22
N TYR A 71 11.69 -13.20 6.36
CA TYR A 71 11.56 -13.78 7.68
C TYR A 71 10.32 -13.23 8.37
N GLY A 72 9.33 -14.09 8.59
CA GLY A 72 8.34 -13.94 9.64
C GLY A 72 8.95 -14.09 11.04
N LEU A 73 10.06 -13.40 11.35
CA LEU A 73 10.71 -13.48 12.67
C LEU A 73 10.27 -12.41 13.68
N PHE A 74 9.50 -11.41 13.27
CA PHE A 74 9.02 -10.33 14.17
C PHE A 74 7.54 -10.41 14.52
N LEU A 75 6.87 -11.45 14.05
CA LEU A 75 5.50 -11.74 14.41
C LEU A 75 5.45 -13.20 14.83
N SER A 76 5.61 -13.44 16.13
CA SER A 76 4.95 -14.61 16.72
C SER A 76 3.49 -14.54 16.26
N GLY A 77 3.00 -15.62 15.66
CA GLY A 77 1.63 -15.67 15.18
C GLY A 77 0.65 -15.30 16.30
N GLY A 78 0.17 -14.06 16.30
CA GLY A 78 -0.61 -13.55 17.44
C GLY A 78 -0.72 -12.03 17.56
N ASP A 79 0.19 -11.24 17.00
CA ASP A 79 0.06 -9.78 17.16
C ASP A 79 -1.13 -9.21 16.36
N PRO A 80 -1.84 -8.23 16.94
CA PRO A 80 -3.04 -7.66 16.35
C PRO A 80 -2.78 -6.93 15.02
N LEU A 81 -3.67 -7.16 14.06
CA LEU A 81 -3.71 -6.45 12.77
C LEU A 81 -3.68 -4.94 13.00
N LEU A 82 -2.79 -4.21 12.31
CA LEU A 82 -2.65 -2.74 12.40
C LEU A 82 -2.23 -2.18 13.78
N PHE A 83 -1.86 -3.03 14.74
CA PHE A 83 -1.42 -2.58 16.08
C PHE A 83 -0.05 -3.15 16.48
N ASN A 84 0.79 -3.47 15.48
CA ASN A 84 2.18 -3.88 15.69
C ASN A 84 3.15 -2.69 15.47
N LEU A 85 4.25 -2.67 16.22
CA LEU A 85 5.47 -1.88 16.00
C LEU A 85 5.90 -1.79 14.53
N LYS A 86 5.86 -2.89 13.77
CA LYS A 86 6.17 -2.84 12.34
C LYS A 86 5.22 -1.92 11.57
N PHE A 87 3.92 -2.02 11.84
CA PHE A 87 2.93 -1.16 11.21
C PHE A 87 3.08 0.30 11.65
N LEU A 88 3.57 0.59 12.86
CA LEU A 88 3.81 1.96 13.31
C LEU A 88 4.82 2.69 12.41
N GLY A 89 5.87 2.02 11.94
CA GLY A 89 6.83 2.58 10.98
C GLY A 89 6.17 2.95 9.66
N ALA A 90 5.40 2.03 9.09
CA ALA A 90 4.66 2.27 7.86
C ALA A 90 3.55 3.32 8.02
N ALA A 91 2.86 3.34 9.16
CA ALA A 91 1.84 4.32 9.49
C ALA A 91 2.43 5.73 9.57
N ALA A 92 3.63 5.89 10.13
CA ALA A 92 4.34 7.17 10.12
C ALA A 92 4.59 7.66 8.68
N MET A 93 5.05 6.78 7.79
CA MET A 93 5.24 7.12 6.36
C MET A 93 3.91 7.49 5.68
N LEU A 94 2.83 6.75 5.93
CA LEU A 94 1.50 7.02 5.38
C LEU A 94 0.98 8.39 5.83
N VAL A 95 1.11 8.71 7.13
CA VAL A 95 0.70 10.01 7.69
C VAL A 95 1.52 11.13 7.08
N VAL A 96 2.85 10.96 6.95
CA VAL A 96 3.72 11.96 6.33
C VAL A 96 3.35 12.16 4.85
N ALA A 97 3.17 11.09 4.08
CA ALA A 97 2.80 11.18 2.67
C ALA A 97 1.46 11.91 2.48
N ALA A 98 0.44 11.59 3.29
CA ALA A 98 -0.85 12.24 3.25
C ALA A 98 -0.77 13.72 3.65
N HIS A 99 -0.03 14.04 4.72
CA HIS A 99 0.14 15.41 5.19
C HIS A 99 0.89 16.27 4.16
N LEU A 100 1.96 15.74 3.57
CA LEU A 100 2.67 16.42 2.49
C LEU A 100 1.76 16.60 1.27
N ALA A 101 0.97 15.60 0.88
CA ALA A 101 0.03 15.73 -0.22
C ALA A 101 -1.00 16.84 0.03
N SER A 102 -1.51 16.99 1.26
CA SER A 102 -2.40 18.10 1.63
C SER A 102 -1.70 19.47 1.58
N LEU A 103 -0.47 19.58 2.08
CA LEU A 103 0.30 20.83 2.04
C LEU A 103 0.59 21.28 0.60
N TYR A 104 0.85 20.33 -0.30
CA TYR A 104 1.04 20.62 -1.72
C TYR A 104 -0.28 20.87 -2.47
N ALA A 105 -1.42 20.44 -1.94
CA ALA A 105 -2.73 20.69 -2.58
C ALA A 105 -3.20 22.14 -2.39
N GLU A 106 -2.87 22.81 -1.28
CA GLU A 106 -3.17 24.23 -1.07
C GLU A 106 -2.40 25.10 -2.07
N PRO A 107 -2.98 26.12 -2.74
CA PRO A 107 -2.23 26.96 -3.68
C PRO A 107 -1.17 27.80 -2.94
N GLY A 108 0.11 27.62 -3.27
CA GLY A 108 1.23 28.38 -2.68
C GLY A 108 2.06 29.10 -3.73
N GLU A 109 2.42 30.36 -3.46
CA GLU A 109 3.33 31.16 -4.28
C GLU A 109 4.77 30.61 -4.18
N GLY A 110 5.53 30.62 -5.29
CA GLY A 110 6.93 30.17 -5.32
C GLY A 110 7.18 28.67 -5.65
N ARG A 111 6.17 27.97 -6.16
CA ARG A 111 6.30 26.56 -6.57
C ARG A 111 7.01 26.40 -7.90
N THR A 112 7.98 25.49 -7.93
CA THR A 112 8.72 25.16 -9.16
C THR A 112 7.84 24.33 -10.09
N TYR A 113 8.01 24.45 -11.42
CA TYR A 113 7.27 23.64 -12.41
C TYR A 113 7.35 22.13 -12.13
N PHE A 114 8.50 21.65 -11.63
CA PHE A 114 8.73 20.25 -11.23
C PHE A 114 7.90 19.77 -10.04
N GLU A 115 7.24 20.65 -9.28
CA GLU A 115 6.46 20.28 -8.08
C GLU A 115 4.97 20.06 -8.37
N ARG A 116 4.52 20.39 -9.58
CA ARG A 116 3.14 20.14 -10.03
C ARG A 116 2.74 18.66 -10.00
N PRO A 117 3.59 17.69 -10.40
CA PRO A 117 3.26 16.27 -10.26
C PRO A 117 3.44 15.74 -8.83
N ALA A 118 3.94 16.53 -7.86
CA ALA A 118 4.22 16.02 -6.52
C ALA A 118 2.96 15.50 -5.80
N VAL A 119 1.83 16.21 -5.91
CA VAL A 119 0.55 15.80 -5.29
C VAL A 119 0.08 14.43 -5.77
N PRO A 120 -0.10 14.18 -7.09
CA PRO A 120 -0.52 12.86 -7.55
C PRO A 120 0.53 11.79 -7.24
N CYS A 121 1.84 12.09 -7.31
CA CYS A 121 2.88 11.14 -6.95
C CYS A 121 2.81 10.72 -5.46
N LEU A 122 2.58 11.67 -4.55
CA LEU A 122 2.44 11.38 -3.12
C LEU A 122 1.20 10.54 -2.81
N TRP A 123 0.08 10.79 -3.49
CA TRP A 123 -1.12 9.96 -3.37
C TRP A 123 -0.91 8.55 -3.93
N ILE A 124 -0.21 8.41 -5.07
CA ILE A 124 0.14 7.10 -5.61
C ILE A 124 1.03 6.35 -4.62
N LEU A 125 2.07 7.01 -4.07
CA LEU A 125 2.96 6.45 -3.07
C LEU A 125 2.17 5.94 -1.85
N PHE A 126 1.27 6.77 -1.33
CA PHE A 126 0.38 6.42 -0.21
C PHE A 126 -0.45 5.18 -0.51
N LEU A 127 -1.10 5.12 -1.68
CA LEU A 127 -1.95 3.99 -2.07
C LEU A 127 -1.15 2.71 -2.31
N VAL A 128 0.06 2.81 -2.86
CA VAL A 128 0.93 1.64 -3.06
C VAL A 128 1.42 1.12 -1.71
N LEU A 129 1.91 2.01 -0.84
CA LEU A 129 2.36 1.64 0.50
C LEU A 129 1.25 0.97 1.31
N LEU A 130 0.06 1.57 1.31
CA LEU A 130 -1.10 1.00 2.00
C LEU A 130 -1.44 -0.41 1.48
N PHE A 131 -1.39 -0.61 0.16
CA PHE A 131 -1.66 -1.91 -0.43
C PHE A 131 -0.61 -2.96 -0.05
N VAL A 132 0.67 -2.61 -0.09
CA VAL A 132 1.78 -3.50 0.28
C VAL A 132 1.68 -3.92 1.74
N GLU A 133 1.44 -2.95 2.63
CA GLU A 133 1.31 -3.20 4.07
C GLU A 133 0.12 -4.07 4.44
N LEU A 134 -1.06 -3.78 3.86
CA LEU A 134 -2.24 -4.61 4.08
C LEU A 134 -2.04 -6.04 3.59
N ASN A 135 -1.33 -6.21 2.46
CA ASN A 135 -0.97 -7.53 1.95
C ASN A 135 -0.04 -8.28 2.90
N LEU A 136 0.97 -7.59 3.41
CA LEU A 136 1.97 -8.17 4.29
C LEU A 136 1.39 -8.56 5.64
N GLN A 137 0.63 -7.67 6.28
CA GLN A 137 0.00 -7.95 7.56
C GLN A 137 -1.04 -9.06 7.47
N SER A 138 -1.81 -9.10 6.38
CA SER A 138 -2.75 -10.19 6.16
C SER A 138 -2.03 -11.53 5.97
N ARG A 139 -0.86 -11.54 5.32
CA ARG A 139 0.02 -12.72 5.25
C ARG A 139 0.40 -13.22 6.64
N LEU A 140 0.92 -12.32 7.45
CA LEU A 140 1.48 -12.66 8.76
C LEU A 140 0.37 -13.07 9.74
N LEU A 141 -0.77 -12.38 9.75
CA LEU A 141 -1.89 -12.70 10.63
C LEU A 141 -2.51 -14.07 10.32
N LEU A 142 -2.76 -14.38 9.04
CA LEU A 142 -3.40 -15.64 8.65
C LEU A 142 -2.47 -16.84 8.84
N GLN A 143 -1.15 -16.66 8.69
CA GLN A 143 -0.16 -17.67 9.05
C GLN A 143 -0.14 -17.89 10.56
N GLY A 144 -0.20 -16.80 11.33
CA GLY A 144 -0.02 -16.84 12.77
C GLY A 144 -1.19 -17.41 13.57
N ILE A 145 -2.42 -17.04 13.21
CA ILE A 145 -3.60 -17.34 14.05
C ILE A 145 -4.33 -18.61 13.56
N TRP A 146 -4.35 -18.90 12.25
CA TRP A 146 -5.30 -19.88 11.68
C TRP A 146 -4.65 -21.11 11.05
N ASP A 147 -3.31 -21.21 11.05
CA ASP A 147 -2.54 -22.33 10.46
C ASP A 147 -3.14 -22.83 9.14
N LEU A 148 -3.59 -21.88 8.30
CA LEU A 148 -4.42 -22.18 7.14
C LEU A 148 -3.58 -22.85 6.07
N GLU A 149 -4.15 -23.88 5.44
CA GLU A 149 -3.59 -24.41 4.21
C GLU A 149 -3.33 -23.28 3.21
N ARG A 150 -2.18 -23.34 2.54
CA ARG A 150 -1.68 -22.32 1.58
C ARG A 150 -2.72 -21.92 0.51
N GLN A 151 -3.68 -22.80 0.22
CA GLN A 151 -4.77 -22.54 -0.72
C GLN A 151 -5.84 -21.59 -0.16
N ARG A 152 -6.27 -21.79 1.09
CA ARG A 152 -7.25 -20.90 1.75
C ARG A 152 -6.67 -19.50 1.96
N PHE A 153 -5.36 -19.46 2.19
CA PHE A 153 -4.60 -18.22 2.30
C PHE A 153 -4.67 -17.36 1.03
N ALA A 154 -4.53 -17.98 -0.15
CA ALA A 154 -4.58 -17.27 -1.42
C ALA A 154 -5.96 -16.64 -1.68
N LEU A 155 -7.04 -17.37 -1.35
CA LEU A 155 -8.41 -16.90 -1.49
C LEU A 155 -8.72 -15.67 -0.62
N VAL A 156 -8.32 -15.68 0.66
CA VAL A 156 -8.54 -14.54 1.57
C VAL A 156 -7.77 -13.31 1.11
N LEU A 157 -6.54 -13.47 0.62
CA LEU A 157 -5.79 -12.37 0.00
C LEU A 157 -6.48 -11.84 -1.27
N SER A 158 -7.05 -12.70 -2.10
CA SER A 158 -7.80 -12.27 -3.28
C SER A 158 -9.05 -11.47 -2.89
N LEU A 159 -9.73 -11.83 -1.80
CA LEU A 159 -10.84 -11.05 -1.25
C LEU A 159 -10.37 -9.68 -0.74
N LEU A 160 -9.20 -9.60 -0.09
CA LEU A 160 -8.61 -8.33 0.31
C LEU A 160 -8.34 -7.41 -0.89
N TRP A 161 -7.77 -7.96 -1.97
CA TRP A 161 -7.50 -7.18 -3.19
C TRP A 161 -8.78 -6.66 -3.82
N PHE A 162 -9.83 -7.50 -3.82
CA PHE A 162 -11.16 -7.11 -4.26
C PHE A 162 -11.72 -5.97 -3.41
N LEU A 163 -11.69 -6.07 -2.07
CA LEU A 163 -12.18 -5.02 -1.17
C LEU A 163 -11.38 -3.72 -1.32
N TYR A 164 -10.06 -3.82 -1.45
CA TYR A 164 -9.20 -2.65 -1.67
C TYR A 164 -9.51 -1.96 -3.00
N GLY A 165 -9.63 -2.73 -4.10
CA GLY A 165 -10.04 -2.21 -5.40
C GLY A 165 -11.44 -1.61 -5.39
N PHE A 166 -12.38 -2.22 -4.64
CA PHE A 166 -13.73 -1.69 -4.46
C PHE A 166 -13.73 -0.35 -3.72
N GLY A 167 -12.95 -0.23 -2.64
CA GLY A 167 -12.76 1.02 -1.92
C GLY A 167 -12.15 2.12 -2.82
N LEU A 168 -11.15 1.78 -3.63
CA LEU A 168 -10.57 2.70 -4.62
C LEU A 168 -11.59 3.14 -5.67
N LEU A 169 -12.44 2.22 -6.15
CA LEU A 169 -13.46 2.53 -7.13
C LEU A 169 -14.50 3.49 -6.54
N LEU A 170 -15.01 3.20 -5.34
CA LEU A 170 -15.94 4.08 -4.63
C LEU A 170 -15.33 5.47 -4.40
N ALA A 171 -14.09 5.54 -3.91
CA ALA A 171 -13.37 6.79 -3.72
C ALA A 171 -13.18 7.55 -5.04
N GLY A 172 -12.87 6.85 -6.15
CA GLY A 172 -12.75 7.44 -7.47
C GLY A 172 -14.09 7.90 -8.06
N ILE A 173 -15.20 7.25 -7.72
CA ILE A 173 -16.55 7.69 -8.10
C ILE A 173 -16.91 8.97 -7.33
N VAL A 174 -16.82 8.93 -6.00
CA VAL A 174 -17.17 10.05 -5.10
C VAL A 174 -16.32 11.28 -5.33
N LYS A 175 -15.01 11.11 -5.57
CA LYS A 175 -14.09 12.22 -5.84
C LYS A 175 -13.98 12.59 -7.33
N GLU A 176 -14.79 11.97 -8.19
CA GLU A 176 -14.76 12.14 -9.65
C GLU A 176 -13.37 11.98 -10.30
N SER A 177 -12.50 11.20 -9.65
CA SER A 177 -11.10 11.04 -10.05
C SER A 177 -10.95 9.89 -11.05
N LEU A 178 -10.71 10.24 -12.32
CA LEU A 178 -10.37 9.29 -13.37
C LEU A 178 -9.16 8.39 -13.01
N PRO A 179 -8.03 8.91 -12.49
CA PRO A 179 -6.89 8.08 -12.09
C PRO A 179 -7.24 7.00 -11.06
N LEU A 180 -8.06 7.33 -10.05
CA LEU A 180 -8.48 6.36 -9.03
C LEU A 180 -9.36 5.26 -9.63
N ARG A 181 -10.28 5.62 -10.53
CA ARG A 181 -11.15 4.65 -11.23
C ARG A 181 -10.32 3.70 -12.10
N PHE A 182 -9.36 4.21 -12.86
CA PHE A 182 -8.46 3.36 -13.66
C PHE A 182 -7.61 2.45 -12.79
N SER A 183 -7.03 2.97 -11.70
CA SER A 183 -6.24 2.16 -10.76
C SER A 183 -7.07 1.02 -10.15
N ALA A 184 -8.32 1.31 -9.77
CA ALA A 184 -9.25 0.30 -9.27
C ALA A 184 -9.59 -0.77 -10.32
N LEU A 185 -9.88 -0.36 -11.56
CA LEU A 185 -10.17 -1.29 -12.66
C LEU A 185 -8.96 -2.17 -13.01
N THR A 186 -7.75 -1.60 -13.03
CA THR A 186 -6.52 -2.36 -13.20
C THR A 186 -6.36 -3.38 -12.09
N LEU A 187 -6.54 -2.98 -10.82
CA LEU A 187 -6.43 -3.90 -9.69
C LEU A 187 -7.48 -5.01 -9.75
N PHE A 188 -8.72 -4.71 -10.16
CA PHE A 188 -9.74 -5.75 -10.39
C PHE A 188 -9.33 -6.71 -11.51
N GLY A 189 -8.80 -6.20 -12.62
CA GLY A 189 -8.28 -7.04 -13.70
C GLY A 189 -7.19 -7.99 -13.20
N VAL A 190 -6.23 -7.47 -12.43
CA VAL A 190 -5.15 -8.29 -11.84
C VAL A 190 -5.71 -9.30 -10.84
N THR A 191 -6.66 -8.90 -10.00
CA THR A 191 -7.29 -9.80 -9.01
C THR A 191 -8.04 -10.93 -9.69
N LEU A 192 -8.80 -10.64 -10.75
CA LEU A 192 -9.49 -11.65 -11.55
C LEU A 192 -8.52 -12.63 -12.21
N LEU A 193 -7.43 -12.13 -12.81
CA LEU A 193 -6.39 -12.97 -13.38
C LEU A 193 -5.74 -13.86 -12.30
N LYS A 194 -5.42 -13.29 -11.14
CA LYS A 194 -4.84 -14.03 -10.01
C LYS A 194 -5.78 -15.14 -9.54
N VAL A 195 -7.06 -14.84 -9.32
CA VAL A 195 -8.07 -15.84 -8.95
C VAL A 195 -8.17 -16.93 -10.01
N PHE A 196 -8.13 -16.55 -11.29
CA PHE A 196 -8.24 -17.50 -12.40
C PHE A 196 -7.04 -18.46 -12.54
N PHE A 197 -5.82 -17.96 -12.35
CA PHE A 197 -4.60 -18.74 -12.54
C PHE A 197 -4.10 -19.41 -11.26
N VAL A 198 -4.30 -18.79 -10.10
CA VAL A 198 -3.80 -19.28 -8.82
C VAL A 198 -4.90 -20.04 -8.10
N ASP A 199 -6.03 -19.37 -7.80
CA ASP A 199 -7.04 -19.91 -6.90
C ASP A 199 -7.86 -21.04 -7.56
N LEU A 200 -8.17 -20.90 -8.85
CA LEU A 200 -8.94 -21.88 -9.63
C LEU A 200 -8.13 -23.07 -10.16
N ASN A 201 -6.80 -23.03 -10.06
CA ASN A 201 -5.96 -24.14 -10.51
C ASN A 201 -6.02 -25.36 -9.58
N PHE A 202 -6.48 -25.16 -8.34
CA PHE A 202 -6.65 -26.22 -7.35
C PHE A 202 -8.00 -26.93 -7.46
N ILE A 203 -8.94 -26.40 -8.25
CA ILE A 203 -10.29 -26.96 -8.43
C ILE A 203 -10.32 -27.79 -9.72
N GLY A 204 -11.01 -28.93 -9.71
CA GLY A 204 -11.13 -29.81 -10.87
C GLY A 204 -11.52 -29.06 -12.15
N LYS A 205 -10.94 -29.46 -13.29
CA LYS A 205 -11.04 -28.76 -14.59
C LYS A 205 -12.48 -28.30 -14.96
N ALA A 206 -13.49 -29.10 -14.63
CA ALA A 206 -14.89 -28.77 -14.90
C ALA A 206 -15.40 -27.54 -14.12
N TYR A 207 -15.05 -27.42 -12.84
CA TYR A 207 -15.43 -26.27 -12.01
C TYR A 207 -14.70 -25.00 -12.43
N ARG A 208 -13.45 -25.11 -12.91
CA ARG A 208 -12.71 -23.95 -13.44
C ARG A 208 -13.40 -23.33 -14.65
N THR A 209 -13.87 -24.15 -15.58
CA THR A 209 -14.64 -23.70 -16.75
C THR A 209 -15.99 -23.10 -16.33
N ALA A 210 -16.70 -23.73 -15.39
CA ALA A 210 -17.96 -23.23 -14.88
C ALA A 210 -17.82 -21.86 -14.18
N ALA A 211 -16.79 -21.69 -13.35
CA ALA A 211 -16.51 -20.42 -12.66
C ALA A 211 -16.17 -19.29 -13.65
N LEU A 212 -15.39 -19.58 -14.70
CA LEU A 212 -15.14 -18.62 -15.78
C LEU A 212 -16.40 -18.18 -16.50
N LEU A 213 -17.26 -19.14 -16.86
CA LEU A 213 -18.51 -18.85 -17.53
C LEU A 213 -19.43 -18.02 -16.62
N ALA A 214 -19.47 -18.30 -15.33
CA ALA A 214 -20.23 -17.53 -14.36
C ALA A 214 -19.71 -16.08 -14.24
N ILE A 215 -18.40 -15.90 -14.07
CA ILE A 215 -17.78 -14.57 -13.97
C ILE A 215 -17.95 -13.78 -15.28
N GLY A 216 -17.70 -14.42 -16.43
CA GLY A 216 -17.87 -13.80 -17.75
C GLY A 216 -19.33 -13.39 -17.99
N SER A 217 -20.28 -14.23 -17.62
CA SER A 217 -21.71 -13.91 -17.71
C SER A 217 -22.07 -12.73 -16.81
N LEU A 218 -21.55 -12.69 -15.58
CA LEU A 218 -21.77 -11.59 -14.65
C LEU A 218 -21.23 -10.26 -15.20
N LEU A 219 -20.04 -10.28 -15.82
CA LEU A 219 -19.44 -9.11 -16.47
C LEU A 219 -20.28 -8.64 -17.66
N LEU A 220 -20.77 -9.55 -18.49
CA LEU A 220 -21.64 -9.21 -19.63
C LEU A 220 -22.96 -8.61 -19.16
N ILE A 221 -23.57 -9.17 -18.10
CA ILE A 221 -24.79 -8.64 -17.49
C ILE A 221 -24.51 -7.23 -16.93
N GLY A 222 -23.40 -7.04 -16.23
CA GLY A 222 -22.98 -5.74 -15.70
C GLY A 222 -22.75 -4.70 -16.81
N ALA A 223 -22.07 -5.08 -17.89
CA ALA A 223 -21.83 -4.21 -19.05
C ALA A 223 -23.15 -3.84 -19.76
N TYR A 224 -24.06 -4.81 -19.90
CA TYR A 224 -25.38 -4.59 -20.47
C TYR A 224 -26.22 -3.64 -19.61
N LEU A 225 -26.25 -3.84 -18.28
CA LEU A 225 -26.92 -2.94 -17.33
C LEU A 225 -26.33 -1.54 -17.41
N TYR A 226 -25.01 -1.40 -17.35
CA TYR A 226 -24.33 -0.11 -17.45
C TYR A 226 -24.70 0.62 -18.75
N ARG A 227 -24.67 -0.09 -19.89
CA ARG A 227 -25.06 0.46 -21.19
C ARG A 227 -26.53 0.91 -21.18
N ARG A 228 -27.43 0.09 -20.64
CA ARG A 228 -28.87 0.37 -20.57
C ARG A 228 -29.20 1.56 -19.67
N TYR A 229 -28.53 1.70 -18.53
CA TYR A 229 -28.69 2.86 -17.65
C TYR A 229 -28.14 4.14 -18.28
N ARG A 230 -26.99 4.08 -18.96
CA ARG A 230 -26.43 5.24 -19.67
C ARG A 230 -27.36 5.73 -20.79
N GLN A 231 -27.97 4.81 -21.55
CA GLN A 231 -28.92 5.16 -22.61
C GLN A 231 -30.15 5.91 -22.07
N ARG A 232 -30.69 5.48 -20.92
CA ARG A 232 -31.85 6.15 -20.29
C ARG A 232 -31.56 7.54 -19.73
N ILE A 233 -30.31 7.84 -19.41
CA ILE A 233 -29.90 9.17 -18.92
C ILE A 233 -29.75 10.14 -20.11
N SER A 234 -29.21 9.67 -21.24
CA SER A 234 -29.06 10.46 -22.47
C SER A 234 -30.39 10.79 -23.17
N GLU A 235 -31.48 10.07 -22.89
CA GLU A 235 -32.82 10.33 -23.45
C GLU A 235 -33.64 11.34 -22.62
N ARG A 236 -33.14 11.77 -21.45
CA ARG A 236 -33.81 12.71 -20.53
C ARG A 236 -33.16 14.10 -20.46
N GLU A 237 -32.04 14.30 -21.14
CA GLU A 237 -31.46 15.61 -21.44
C GLU A 237 -31.91 16.08 -22.83
#